data_AF-A0A5D2ECA2-F1
#
_entry.id   AF-A0A5D2ECA2-F1
#
_cell.length_a   1.000
_cell.length_b   1.000
_cell.length_c   1.000
_cell.angle_alpha   90.00
_cell.angle_beta   90.00
_cell.angle_gamma   90.00
#
_symmetry.space_group_name_H-M   'P 1'
#
loop_
_entity.id
_entity.type
_entity.pdbx_description
1 polymer ?
#
loop_
_entity_poly.entity_id
_entity_poly.type
_entity_poly.pdbx_seq_one_letter_code
_entity_poly.pdbx_strand_id
1 'polypeptide(L)'
;MTKIFSFFQATAGLRALGGEASDKILQSVRELLKSRSTLKSEANGVKILDGSQEGSYEWVTINYLLGNLGRTYQDTVGIVDLGGGSVQMAYAISKNAASRAPSLPAGQDNYVNEMYLKGSKYYLYVHSYLHYGLLATRAEILKATEDSGNPCILEGFDG
;
A
#
# COMPACT_ATOMS: atom_id res chain seq x y z
N MET A 1 5.47 32.40 6.69
CA MET A 1 6.30 31.38 7.37
C MET A 1 5.71 30.01 7.07
N THR A 2 6.38 29.19 6.28
CA THR A 2 5.87 27.87 5.83
C THR A 2 5.93 26.88 6.99
N LYS A 3 4.81 26.23 7.32
CA LYS A 3 4.78 25.13 8.29
C LYS A 3 5.22 23.85 7.56
N ILE A 4 6.24 23.17 8.09
CA ILE A 4 6.74 21.90 7.57
C ILE A 4 6.30 20.79 8.54
N PHE A 5 5.79 19.70 7.99
CA PHE A 5 5.23 18.58 8.73
C PHE A 5 6.08 17.32 8.54
N SER A 6 6.15 16.49 9.58
CA SER A 6 6.77 15.16 9.52
C SER A 6 5.71 14.07 9.44
N PHE A 7 5.88 13.14 8.49
CA PHE A 7 5.05 11.96 8.34
C PHE A 7 5.92 10.70 8.34
N PHE A 8 5.47 9.66 9.01
CA PHE A 8 6.03 8.32 8.97
C PHE A 8 4.90 7.31 8.73
N GLN A 9 5.07 6.49 7.70
CA GLN A 9 4.04 5.59 7.21
C GLN A 9 4.66 4.22 7.02
N ALA A 10 4.26 3.26 7.86
CA ALA A 10 4.71 1.87 7.77
C ALA A 10 3.79 1.04 6.87
N THR A 11 4.29 -0.03 6.28
CA THR A 11 3.59 -0.83 5.26
C THR A 11 3.45 -2.30 5.69
N ALA A 12 3.47 -3.25 4.74
CA ALA A 12 3.15 -4.66 4.94
C ALA A 12 3.93 -5.36 6.07
N GLY A 13 5.20 -5.01 6.29
CA GLY A 13 6.02 -5.62 7.33
C GLY A 13 5.46 -5.40 8.74
N LEU A 14 4.99 -4.17 9.02
CA LEU A 14 4.36 -3.86 10.31
C LEU A 14 2.94 -4.42 10.37
N ARG A 15 2.18 -4.42 9.26
CA ARG A 15 0.87 -5.09 9.17
C ARG A 15 0.94 -6.56 9.60
N ALA A 16 2.00 -7.27 9.22
CA ALA A 16 2.18 -8.69 9.51
C ALA A 16 2.53 -9.02 10.99
N LEU A 17 3.02 -8.04 11.76
CA LEU A 17 3.46 -8.26 13.15
C LEU A 17 2.31 -8.36 14.17
N GLY A 18 1.10 -7.94 13.80
CA GLY A 18 -0.06 -7.89 14.69
C GLY A 18 -0.12 -6.60 15.54
N GLY A 19 -1.28 -6.36 16.17
CA GLY A 19 -1.65 -5.06 16.74
C GLY A 19 -0.70 -4.54 17.83
N GLU A 20 -0.48 -5.29 18.91
CA GLU A 20 0.25 -4.78 20.07
C GLU A 20 1.72 -4.43 19.77
N ALA A 21 2.42 -5.31 19.05
CA ALA A 21 3.81 -5.08 18.67
C ALA A 21 3.94 -3.87 17.73
N SER A 22 3.04 -3.78 16.76
CA SER A 22 2.97 -2.66 15.81
C SER A 22 2.73 -1.33 16.52
N ASP A 23 1.77 -1.31 17.45
CA ASP A 23 1.40 -0.11 18.19
C ASP A 23 2.55 0.41 19.06
N LYS A 24 3.29 -0.50 19.71
CA LYS A 24 4.50 -0.14 20.47
C LYS A 24 5.56 0.52 19.59
N ILE A 25 5.82 -0.04 18.41
CA ILE A 25 6.79 0.53 17.45
C ILE A 25 6.33 1.92 16.99
N LEU A 26 5.07 2.07 16.58
CA LEU A 26 4.53 3.37 16.16
C LEU A 26 4.60 4.40 17.29
N GLN A 27 4.34 4.00 18.53
CA GLN A 27 4.44 4.87 19.69
C GLN A 27 5.87 5.36 19.91
N SER A 28 6.86 4.47 19.83
CA SER A 28 8.28 4.85 19.92
C SER A 28 8.68 5.82 18.81
N VAL A 29 8.18 5.63 17.58
CA VAL A 29 8.43 6.57 16.47
C VAL A 29 7.80 7.94 16.74
N ARG A 30 6.56 8.00 17.28
CA ARG A 30 5.92 9.27 17.66
C ARG A 30 6.75 10.03 18.69
N GLU A 31 7.24 9.34 19.72
CA GLU A 31 8.07 9.92 20.76
C GLU A 31 9.42 10.42 20.23
N LEU A 32 10.03 9.65 19.33
CA LEU A 32 11.28 10.05 18.67
C LEU A 32 11.08 11.32 17.85
N LEU A 33 10.05 11.37 17.00
CA LEU A 33 9.77 12.56 16.18
C LEU A 33 9.47 13.77 17.06
N LYS A 34 8.69 13.61 18.13
CA LYS A 34 8.36 14.69 19.06
C LYS A 34 9.59 15.22 19.81
N SER A 35 10.54 14.35 20.16
CA SER A 35 11.72 14.72 20.96
C SER A 35 12.91 15.21 20.14
N ARG A 36 13.04 14.78 18.88
CA ARG A 36 14.23 15.05 18.05
C ARG A 36 13.98 15.99 16.88
N SER A 37 12.74 16.12 16.41
CA SER A 37 12.42 16.94 15.23
C SER A 37 11.89 18.31 15.63
N THR A 38 12.27 19.35 14.89
CA THR A 38 11.64 20.68 14.97
C THR A 38 10.43 20.80 14.04
N LEU A 39 10.12 19.76 13.26
CA LEU A 39 8.97 19.72 12.35
C LEU A 39 7.67 19.52 13.12
N LYS A 40 6.56 19.95 12.53
CA LYS A 40 5.24 19.73 13.14
C LYS A 40 4.80 18.28 12.97
N SER A 41 4.34 17.68 14.07
CA SER A 41 3.68 16.37 14.04
C SER A 41 2.17 16.55 14.03
N GLU A 42 1.50 15.83 13.14
CA GLU A 42 0.04 15.69 13.12
C GLU A 42 -0.39 14.43 13.89
N ALA A 43 -1.63 14.39 14.37
CA ALA A 43 -2.17 13.23 15.10
C ALA A 43 -2.08 11.93 14.27
N ASN A 44 -2.35 12.03 12.96
CA ASN A 44 -2.26 10.93 12.01
C ASN A 44 -0.92 10.91 11.23
N GLY A 45 0.09 11.63 11.73
CA GLY A 45 1.40 11.74 11.09
C GLY A 45 2.23 10.45 11.16
N VAL A 46 1.95 9.58 12.14
CA VAL A 46 2.62 8.29 12.32
C VAL A 46 1.58 7.19 12.34
N LYS A 47 1.51 6.38 11.28
CA LYS A 47 0.52 5.31 11.13
C LYS A 47 1.03 4.17 10.25
N ILE A 48 0.30 3.05 10.27
CA ILE A 48 0.40 2.04 9.22
C ILE A 48 -0.53 2.43 8.08
N LEU A 49 -0.05 2.34 6.85
CA LEU A 49 -0.90 2.41 5.68
C LEU A 49 -1.68 1.12 5.53
N ASP A 50 -2.98 1.25 5.33
CA ASP A 50 -3.72 0.17 4.67
C ASP A 50 -3.15 -0.01 3.25
N GLY A 51 -3.37 -1.19 2.68
CA GLY A 51 -2.77 -1.52 1.40
C GLY A 51 -3.36 -0.67 0.26
N SER A 52 -4.61 -0.22 0.40
CA SER A 52 -5.25 0.66 -0.55
C SER A 52 -4.61 2.06 -0.59
N GLN A 53 -4.18 2.59 0.55
CA GLN A 53 -3.48 3.86 0.67
C GLN A 53 -2.11 3.80 0.01
N GLU A 54 -1.36 2.72 0.25
CA GLU A 54 -0.03 2.49 -0.34
C GLU A 54 -0.11 2.53 -1.88
N GLY A 55 -0.99 1.72 -2.49
CA GLY A 55 -1.18 1.72 -3.95
C GLY A 55 -1.75 3.05 -4.50
N SER A 56 -2.63 3.72 -3.75
CA SER A 56 -3.16 5.03 -4.14
C SER A 56 -2.07 6.09 -4.20
N TYR A 57 -1.19 6.14 -3.20
CA TYR A 57 -0.10 7.12 -3.14
C TYR A 57 0.95 6.89 -4.22
N GLU A 58 1.26 5.63 -4.54
CA GLU A 58 2.15 5.34 -5.66
C GLU A 58 1.52 5.74 -7.01
N TRP A 59 0.24 5.44 -7.22
CA TRP A 59 -0.48 5.88 -8.42
C TRP A 59 -0.47 7.40 -8.59
N VAL A 60 -0.67 8.15 -7.50
CA VAL A 60 -0.54 9.62 -7.49
C VAL A 60 0.88 10.05 -7.84
N THR A 61 1.88 9.38 -7.27
CA THR A 61 3.29 9.70 -7.51
C THR A 61 3.66 9.55 -8.98
N ILE A 62 3.35 8.40 -9.58
CA ILE A 62 3.66 8.14 -10.99
C ILE A 62 2.91 9.09 -11.92
N ASN A 63 1.59 9.27 -11.71
CA ASN A 63 0.82 10.16 -12.57
C ASN A 63 1.14 11.64 -12.37
N TYR A 64 1.66 12.04 -11.19
CA TYR A 64 2.21 13.37 -10.98
C TYR A 64 3.49 13.57 -11.80
N LEU A 65 4.44 12.63 -11.69
CA LEU A 65 5.72 12.68 -12.41
C LEU A 65 5.54 12.67 -13.93
N LEU A 66 4.57 11.91 -14.44
CA LEU A 66 4.23 11.87 -15.86
C LEU A 66 3.35 13.05 -16.32
N GLY A 67 2.91 13.91 -15.42
CA GLY A 67 2.06 15.07 -15.75
C GLY A 67 0.63 14.69 -16.19
N ASN A 68 0.15 13.50 -15.81
CA ASN A 68 -1.18 13.00 -16.18
C ASN A 68 -2.29 13.46 -15.21
N LEU A 69 -1.94 13.88 -13.98
CA LEU A 69 -2.92 14.40 -13.03
C LEU A 69 -3.62 15.67 -13.54
N GLY A 70 -4.94 15.70 -13.42
CA GLY A 70 -5.81 16.74 -13.96
C GLY A 70 -6.39 16.40 -15.33
N ARG A 71 -5.89 15.36 -16.01
CA ARG A 71 -6.44 14.85 -17.28
C ARG A 71 -7.59 13.84 -17.05
N THR A 72 -8.09 13.21 -18.11
CA THR A 72 -9.13 12.17 -17.97
C THR A 72 -8.54 10.90 -17.37
N TYR A 73 -9.38 9.99 -16.87
CA TYR A 73 -8.89 8.74 -16.26
C TYR A 73 -8.15 7.86 -17.29
N GLN A 74 -8.53 7.92 -18.57
CA GLN A 74 -7.89 7.18 -19.65
C GLN A 74 -6.47 7.65 -19.96
N ASP A 75 -6.15 8.90 -19.63
CA ASP A 75 -4.81 9.48 -19.84
C ASP A 75 -3.82 9.10 -18.72
N THR A 76 -4.31 8.44 -17.68
CA THR A 76 -3.48 8.02 -16.54
C THR A 76 -2.91 6.63 -16.75
N VAL A 77 -1.81 6.33 -16.06
CA VAL A 77 -1.21 5.00 -16.05
C VAL A 77 -1.61 4.24 -14.80
N GLY A 78 -1.81 2.93 -14.93
CA GLY A 78 -1.93 2.03 -13.78
C GLY A 78 -0.56 1.67 -13.21
N ILE A 79 -0.55 1.22 -11.96
CA ILE A 79 0.66 0.78 -11.25
C ILE A 79 0.47 -0.64 -10.71
N VAL A 80 1.59 -1.34 -10.56
CA VAL A 80 1.71 -2.58 -9.81
C VAL A 80 2.94 -2.47 -8.92
N ASP A 81 2.73 -2.47 -7.60
CA ASP A 81 3.82 -2.45 -6.61
C ASP A 81 4.07 -3.88 -6.15
N LEU A 82 5.24 -4.45 -6.44
CA LEU A 82 5.64 -5.74 -5.91
C LEU A 82 6.55 -5.56 -4.70
N GLY A 83 5.93 -5.30 -3.55
CA GLY A 83 6.61 -5.21 -2.26
C GLY A 83 7.07 -6.56 -1.71
N GLY A 84 7.70 -6.56 -0.54
CA GLY A 84 8.17 -7.79 0.12
C GLY A 84 7.03 -8.65 0.68
N GLY A 85 6.03 -8.01 1.32
CA GLY A 85 4.93 -8.70 2.01
C GLY A 85 3.58 -8.68 1.28
N SER A 86 3.40 -7.75 0.35
CA SER A 86 2.17 -7.62 -0.45
C SER A 86 2.48 -7.16 -1.86
N VAL A 87 1.51 -7.34 -2.76
CA VAL A 87 1.47 -6.69 -4.07
C VAL A 87 0.24 -5.80 -4.17
N GLN A 88 0.40 -4.61 -4.73
CA GLN A 88 -0.66 -3.63 -4.90
C GLN A 88 -0.94 -3.42 -6.39
N MET A 89 -2.21 -3.25 -6.73
CA MET A 89 -2.66 -2.84 -8.06
C MET A 89 -3.49 -1.58 -7.90
N ALA A 90 -3.18 -0.53 -8.67
CA ALA A 90 -4.00 0.67 -8.70
C ALA A 90 -4.12 1.27 -10.11
N TYR A 91 -5.34 1.58 -10.53
CA TYR A 91 -5.60 2.25 -11.81
C TYR A 91 -6.94 2.98 -11.80
N ALA A 92 -7.02 4.09 -12.54
CA ALA A 92 -8.24 4.87 -12.60
C ALA A 92 -9.27 4.22 -13.51
N ILE A 93 -10.54 4.29 -13.10
CA ILE A 93 -11.68 3.69 -13.80
C ILE A 93 -12.78 4.71 -14.05
N SER A 94 -13.68 4.39 -14.97
CA SER A 94 -14.87 5.21 -15.21
C SER A 94 -15.82 5.23 -14.00
N LYS A 95 -16.58 6.32 -13.86
CA LYS A 95 -17.67 6.42 -12.86
C LYS A 95 -18.67 5.24 -12.96
N ASN A 96 -18.97 4.80 -14.17
CA ASN A 96 -19.88 3.68 -14.41
C ASN A 96 -19.31 2.34 -13.94
N ALA A 97 -17.98 2.14 -14.04
CA ALA A 97 -17.33 0.96 -13.48
C ALA A 97 -17.30 1.02 -11.95
N ALA A 98 -16.98 2.18 -11.39
CA ALA A 98 -16.99 2.42 -9.95
C ALA A 98 -18.36 2.15 -9.32
N SER A 99 -19.46 2.59 -9.96
CA SER A 99 -20.82 2.35 -9.47
C SER A 99 -21.26 0.88 -9.51
N ARG A 100 -20.52 0.01 -10.21
CA ARG A 100 -20.77 -1.44 -10.27
C ARG A 100 -19.77 -2.24 -9.43
N ALA A 101 -18.87 -1.58 -8.71
CA ALA A 101 -17.92 -2.27 -7.85
C ALA A 101 -18.68 -3.05 -6.76
N PRO A 102 -18.29 -4.29 -6.47
CA PRO A 102 -18.95 -5.08 -5.44
C PRO A 102 -18.71 -4.48 -4.06
N SER A 103 -19.74 -4.53 -3.22
CA SER A 103 -19.61 -4.20 -1.80
C SER A 103 -18.82 -5.29 -1.08
N LEU A 104 -17.90 -4.90 -0.22
CA LEU A 104 -17.12 -5.81 0.60
C LEU A 104 -17.70 -5.95 2.02
N PRO A 105 -17.41 -7.07 2.72
CA PRO A 105 -17.74 -7.22 4.13
C PRO A 105 -17.12 -6.11 4.99
N ALA A 106 -17.75 -5.83 6.13
CA ALA A 106 -17.22 -4.86 7.08
C ALA A 106 -15.80 -5.25 7.52
N GLY A 107 -14.87 -4.28 7.46
CA GLY A 107 -13.46 -4.47 7.84
C GLY A 107 -12.51 -4.82 6.68
N GLN A 108 -12.98 -4.88 5.43
CA GLN A 108 -12.12 -4.97 4.26
C GLN A 108 -12.00 -3.63 3.52
N ASP A 109 -10.84 -3.38 2.92
CA ASP A 109 -10.58 -2.19 2.12
C ASP A 109 -11.47 -2.17 0.88
N ASN A 110 -12.23 -1.09 0.68
CA ASN A 110 -13.05 -0.91 -0.51
C ASN A 110 -12.20 -1.02 -1.79
N TYR A 111 -12.75 -1.65 -2.82
CA TYR A 111 -12.06 -1.76 -4.12
C TYR A 111 -11.88 -0.41 -4.83
N VAL A 112 -12.69 0.60 -4.50
CA VAL A 112 -12.68 1.88 -5.19
C VAL A 112 -12.54 3.02 -4.20
N ASN A 113 -11.48 3.81 -4.38
CA ASN A 113 -11.22 5.05 -3.67
C ASN A 113 -11.55 6.25 -4.57
N GLU A 114 -12.24 7.25 -4.01
CA GLU A 114 -12.45 8.52 -4.71
C GLU A 114 -11.35 9.52 -4.33
N MET A 115 -10.77 10.19 -5.33
CA MET A 115 -9.74 11.19 -5.12
C MET A 115 -9.99 12.43 -5.96
N TYR A 116 -9.69 13.62 -5.43
CA TYR A 116 -9.74 14.87 -6.18
C TYR A 116 -8.34 15.46 -6.31
N LEU A 117 -7.80 15.46 -7.53
CA LEU A 117 -6.40 15.78 -7.81
C LEU A 117 -6.32 16.74 -8.99
N LYS A 118 -5.68 17.89 -8.77
CA LYS A 118 -5.48 18.95 -9.78
C LYS A 118 -6.76 19.34 -10.55
N GLY A 119 -7.90 19.41 -9.86
CA GLY A 119 -9.17 19.81 -10.46
C GLY A 119 -10.02 18.65 -11.01
N SER A 120 -9.50 17.43 -11.01
CA SER A 120 -10.18 16.25 -11.57
C SER A 120 -10.55 15.25 -10.48
N LYS A 121 -11.77 14.73 -10.55
CA LYS A 121 -12.23 13.62 -9.69
C LYS A 121 -11.89 12.29 -10.36
N TYR A 122 -11.13 11.46 -9.67
CA TYR A 122 -10.77 10.11 -10.08
C TYR A 122 -11.50 9.08 -9.21
N TYR A 123 -11.92 7.99 -9.87
CA TYR A 123 -12.33 6.76 -9.21
C TYR A 123 -11.20 5.78 -9.40
N LEU A 124 -10.50 5.43 -8.34
CA LEU A 124 -9.30 4.61 -8.39
C LEU A 124 -9.65 3.21 -7.91
N TYR A 125 -9.58 2.22 -8.81
CA TYR A 125 -9.55 0.84 -8.36
C TYR A 125 -8.24 0.62 -7.63
N VAL A 126 -8.28 0.08 -6.41
CA VAL A 126 -7.09 -0.32 -5.68
C VAL A 126 -7.33 -1.62 -4.94
N HIS A 127 -6.34 -2.50 -4.97
CA HIS A 127 -6.33 -3.67 -4.10
C HIS A 127 -4.91 -4.02 -3.66
N SER A 128 -4.80 -4.58 -2.46
CA SER A 128 -3.55 -5.03 -1.86
C SER A 128 -3.69 -6.51 -1.49
N TYR A 129 -2.91 -7.36 -2.14
CA TYR A 129 -2.86 -8.79 -1.87
C TYR A 129 -1.76 -9.05 -0.85
N LEU A 130 -2.12 -9.12 0.44
CA LEU A 130 -1.19 -9.53 1.49
C LEU A 130 -0.78 -11.00 1.29
N HIS A 131 0.46 -11.34 1.62
CA HIS A 131 1.10 -12.64 1.36
C HIS A 131 1.52 -12.90 -0.10
N TYR A 132 1.16 -11.99 -1.02
CA TYR A 132 1.53 -12.08 -2.43
C TYR A 132 2.69 -11.15 -2.83
N GLY A 133 3.42 -10.61 -1.85
CA GLY A 133 4.68 -9.91 -2.09
C GLY A 133 5.84 -10.87 -2.35
N LEU A 134 6.95 -10.36 -2.90
CA LEU A 134 8.08 -11.15 -3.37
C LEU A 134 8.61 -12.17 -2.34
N LEU A 135 8.71 -11.80 -1.07
CA LEU A 135 9.21 -12.69 -0.01
C LEU A 135 8.09 -13.56 0.56
N ALA A 136 6.90 -12.98 0.77
CA ALA A 136 5.79 -13.72 1.34
C ALA A 136 5.29 -14.82 0.39
N THR A 137 5.26 -14.57 -0.93
CA THR A 137 4.91 -15.57 -1.93
C THR A 137 5.86 -16.76 -1.94
N ARG A 138 7.16 -16.54 -1.70
CA ARG A 138 8.10 -17.66 -1.54
C ARG A 138 7.70 -18.56 -0.37
N ALA A 139 7.32 -17.98 0.77
CA ALA A 139 6.83 -18.76 1.90
C ALA A 139 5.54 -19.52 1.56
N GLU A 140 4.60 -18.90 0.85
CA GLU A 140 3.36 -19.57 0.41
C GLU A 140 3.61 -20.71 -0.60
N ILE A 141 4.53 -20.53 -1.56
CA ILE A 141 4.94 -21.56 -2.51
C ILE A 141 5.59 -22.74 -1.78
N LEU A 142 6.48 -22.46 -0.82
CA LEU A 142 7.17 -23.49 -0.05
C LEU A 142 6.21 -24.30 0.82
N LYS A 143 5.19 -23.68 1.40
CA LYS A 143 4.14 -24.38 2.17
C LYS A 143 3.31 -25.34 1.33
N ALA A 144 3.15 -25.06 0.03
CA ALA A 144 2.33 -25.88 -0.86
C ALA A 144 2.99 -27.21 -1.26
N THR A 145 4.29 -27.35 -1.05
CA THR A 145 5.06 -28.58 -1.30
C THR A 145 5.45 -29.21 0.03
N GLU A 146 4.96 -30.41 0.31
CA GLU A 146 5.44 -31.25 1.43
C GLU A 146 6.83 -31.84 1.13
N ASP A 147 7.37 -32.67 2.04
CA ASP A 147 8.72 -33.25 2.16
C ASP A 147 9.35 -33.93 0.91
N SER A 148 8.68 -33.89 -0.24
CA SER A 148 9.12 -34.46 -1.52
C SER A 148 10.05 -33.55 -2.35
N GLY A 149 10.52 -32.43 -1.78
CA GLY A 149 11.30 -31.41 -2.47
C GLY A 149 10.42 -30.41 -3.24
N ASN A 150 10.93 -29.20 -3.46
CA ASN A 150 10.19 -28.13 -4.13
C ASN A 150 10.84 -27.78 -5.48
N PRO A 151 10.12 -27.86 -6.62
CA PRO A 151 10.68 -27.59 -7.94
C PRO A 151 11.03 -26.11 -8.18
N CYS A 152 10.62 -25.21 -7.28
CA CYS A 152 11.03 -23.81 -7.27
C CYS A 152 12.37 -23.60 -6.54
N ILE A 153 12.96 -24.66 -5.96
CA ILE A 153 14.29 -24.65 -5.34
C ILE A 153 15.30 -25.24 -6.32
N LEU A 154 16.46 -24.59 -6.40
CA LEU A 154 17.54 -25.02 -7.30
C LEU A 154 18.18 -26.31 -6.79
N GLU A 155 18.60 -27.16 -7.73
CA GLU A 155 19.35 -28.37 -7.41
C GLU A 155 20.62 -28.06 -6.61
N GLY A 156 20.88 -28.86 -5.57
CA GLY A 156 22.03 -28.69 -4.68
C GLY A 156 21.85 -27.67 -3.55
N PHE A 157 20.69 -27.01 -3.45
CA PHE A 157 20.33 -26.20 -2.28
C PHE A 157 19.55 -27.04 -1.27
N ASP A 158 20.09 -27.17 -0.06
CA ASP A 158 19.42 -27.76 1.11
C ASP A 158 19.42 -26.71 2.23
N GLY A 159 18.22 -26.30 2.66
CA GLY A 159 17.95 -25.07 3.40
C GLY A 159 17.82 -25.25 4.90
#